data_AF-A0A560PQ91-F1
#
_entry.id   AF-A0A560PQ91-F1
#
_cell.length_a   1.000
_cell.length_b   1.000
_cell.length_c   1.000
_cell.angle_alpha   90.00
_cell.angle_beta   90.00
_cell.angle_gamma   90.00
#
_symmetry.space_group_name_H-M   'P 1'
#
loop_
_entity.id
_entity.type
_entity.pdbx_description
1 polymer ?
#
loop_
_entity_poly.entity_id
_entity_poly.type
_entity_poly.pdbx_seq_one_letter_code
_entity_poly.pdbx_strand_id
1 'polypeptide(L)' 'MEDICIANLSNPSHAEALVFLLNEYAKDDMGGNTELPDFAKENLAAELQKRQGAHVIIGSVPKLCCKD' A
#
# COMPACT_ATOMS: atom_id res chain seq x y z
N MET A 1 -5.50 17.32 6.89
CA MET A 1 -6.74 16.55 6.99
C MET A 1 -6.40 15.15 6.53
N GLU A 2 -6.57 14.17 7.40
CA GLU A 2 -6.32 12.76 7.09
C GLU A 2 -7.46 12.27 6.18
N ASP A 3 -7.14 11.56 5.12
CA ASP A 3 -8.12 10.98 4.19
C ASP A 3 -8.08 9.46 4.30
N ILE A 4 -9.22 8.87 4.67
CA ILE A 4 -9.37 7.42 4.85
C ILE A 4 -10.40 6.93 3.85
N CYS A 5 -10.01 5.99 2.99
CA CYS A 5 -10.91 5.42 1.99
C CYS A 5 -10.81 3.89 1.95
N ILE A 6 -11.90 3.25 1.50
CA ILE A 6 -11.87 1.83 1.11
C ILE A 6 -11.23 1.77 -0.28
N ALA A 7 -10.10 1.07 -0.38
CA ALA A 7 -9.33 1.00 -1.61
C ALA A 7 -10.04 0.12 -2.65
N ASN A 8 -10.34 0.72 -3.79
CA ASN A 8 -10.63 -0.01 -5.02
C ASN A 8 -9.32 -0.46 -5.68
N LEU A 9 -9.00 -1.76 -5.62
CA LEU A 9 -7.77 -2.31 -6.21
C LEU A 9 -7.78 -2.38 -7.75
N SER A 10 -8.90 -2.06 -8.43
CA SER A 10 -8.89 -1.78 -9.88
C SER A 10 -8.32 -0.40 -10.21
N ASN A 11 -8.21 0.51 -9.23
CA ASN A 11 -7.58 1.81 -9.42
C ASN A 11 -6.06 1.65 -9.23
N PRO A 12 -5.23 1.92 -10.26
CA PRO A 12 -3.78 1.80 -10.17
C PRO A 12 -3.19 2.58 -8.99
N SER A 13 -3.70 3.78 -8.70
CA SER A 13 -3.20 4.60 -7.59
C SER A 13 -3.42 3.94 -6.22
N HIS A 14 -4.56 3.26 -6.02
CA HIS A 14 -4.81 2.53 -4.78
C HIS A 14 -3.98 1.25 -4.69
N ALA A 15 -3.84 0.52 -5.80
CA ALA A 15 -3.01 -0.68 -5.87
C ALA A 15 -1.53 -0.35 -5.57
N GLU A 16 -1.00 0.71 -6.18
CA GLU A 16 0.35 1.22 -5.95
C GLU A 16 0.52 1.69 -4.50
N ALA A 17 -0.44 2.43 -3.94
CA ALA A 17 -0.39 2.88 -2.56
C ALA A 17 -0.32 1.70 -1.55
N LEU A 18 -1.09 0.63 -1.80
CA LEU A 18 -1.01 -0.60 -1.00
C LEU A 18 0.37 -1.24 -1.08
N VAL A 19 0.89 -1.45 -2.29
CA VAL A 19 2.20 -2.10 -2.50
C VAL A 19 3.32 -1.25 -1.92
N PHE A 20 3.28 0.07 -2.12
CA PHE A 20 4.22 1.03 -1.54
C PHE A 20 4.24 0.93 -0.02
N LEU A 21 3.07 1.03 0.64
CA LEU A 21 2.99 0.98 2.09
C LEU A 21 3.58 -0.32 2.66
N LEU A 22 3.23 -1.46 2.07
CA LEU A 22 3.72 -2.77 2.53
C LEU A 22 5.21 -2.96 2.24
N ASN A 23 5.72 -2.41 1.12
CA ASN A 23 7.13 -2.48 0.78
C ASN A 23 7.99 -1.61 1.70
N GLU A 24 7.52 -0.41 2.05
CA GLU A 24 8.21 0.43 3.02
C GLU A 24 8.19 -0.23 4.41
N TYR A 25 7.06 -0.83 4.82
CA TYR A 25 7.02 -1.61 6.06
C TYR A 25 8.02 -2.78 6.05
N ALA A 26 8.16 -3.50 4.93
CA ALA A 26 9.09 -4.63 4.81
C ALA A 26 10.58 -4.21 4.93
N LYS A 27 10.91 -3.01 4.47
CA LYS A 27 12.27 -2.44 4.56
C LYS A 27 12.67 -2.05 5.97
N ASP A 28 11.72 -1.78 6.86
CA ASP A 28 12.02 -1.39 8.22
C ASP A 28 12.47 -2.59 9.08
N ASP A 29 13.03 -2.29 10.25
CA ASP A 29 13.53 -3.30 11.20
C ASP A 29 12.48 -4.37 11.57
N MET A 30 11.23 -3.96 11.69
CA MET A 30 10.09 -4.85 11.99
C MET A 30 9.59 -5.63 10.77
N GLY A 31 10.03 -5.26 9.57
CA GLY A 31 9.63 -5.85 8.29
C GLY A 31 10.60 -6.87 7.71
N GLY A 32 11.76 -7.06 8.35
CA GLY A 32 12.79 -7.96 7.87
C GLY A 32 13.90 -7.29 7.07
N ASN A 33 13.99 -5.95 7.08
CA ASN A 33 15.07 -5.18 6.49
C ASN A 33 15.28 -5.44 4.99
N THR A 34 14.23 -5.85 4.26
CA THR A 34 14.31 -6.21 2.84
C THR A 34 13.05 -5.80 2.11
N GLU A 35 13.20 -5.43 0.85
CA GLU A 35 12.06 -5.18 -0.02
C GLU A 35 11.18 -6.43 -0.19
N LEU A 36 9.92 -6.20 -0.54
CA LEU A 36 9.07 -7.27 -1.03
C LEU A 36 9.67 -7.86 -2.33
N PRO A 37 9.57 -9.19 -2.53
CA PRO A 37 9.96 -9.82 -3.79
C PRO A 37 9.21 -9.20 -4.97
N ASP A 38 9.86 -9.12 -6.14
CA ASP A 38 9.26 -8.54 -7.35
C ASP A 38 7.93 -9.21 -7.71
N PHE A 39 7.87 -10.55 -7.58
CA PHE A 39 6.63 -11.30 -7.76
C PHE A 39 5.48 -10.78 -6.87
N ALA A 40 5.76 -10.44 -5.60
CA ALA A 40 4.74 -9.91 -4.71
C ALA A 40 4.35 -8.48 -5.10
N LYS A 41 5.33 -7.62 -5.43
CA LYS A 41 5.08 -6.23 -5.87
C LYS A 41 4.21 -6.19 -7.14
N GLU A 42 4.40 -7.13 -8.06
CA GLU A 42 3.64 -7.22 -9.32
C GLU A 42 2.23 -7.83 -9.17
N ASN A 43 2.04 -8.79 -8.25
CA ASN A 43 0.82 -9.60 -8.24
C ASN A 43 -0.10 -9.35 -7.04
N LEU A 44 0.39 -8.77 -5.94
CA LEU A 44 -0.34 -8.72 -4.66
C LEU A 44 -1.71 -8.04 -4.77
N ALA A 45 -1.78 -6.86 -5.38
CA ALA A 45 -3.04 -6.12 -5.51
C ALA A 45 -4.08 -6.88 -6.34
N ALA A 46 -3.64 -7.48 -7.46
CA ALA A 46 -4.51 -8.27 -8.33
C ALA A 46 -5.02 -9.54 -7.65
N GLU A 47 -4.17 -10.22 -6.87
CA GLU A 47 -4.58 -11.42 -6.11
C GLU A 47 -5.50 -11.10 -4.94
N LEU A 48 -5.29 -9.98 -4.24
CA LEU A 48 -6.19 -9.53 -3.17
C LEU A 48 -7.56 -9.15 -3.72
N GLN A 49 -7.61 -8.51 -4.88
CA GLN A 49 -8.87 -8.16 -5.53
C GLN A 49 -9.76 -9.37 -5.85
N LYS A 50 -9.16 -10.52 -6.21
CA LYS A 50 -9.90 -11.75 -6.54
C LYS A 50 -10.55 -12.40 -5.30
N ARG A 51 -10.07 -12.06 -4.10
CA ARG A 51 -10.49 -12.72 -2.85
C ARG A 51 -11.74 -12.06 -2.31
N GLN A 52 -12.86 -12.79 -2.39
CA GLN A 52 -14.10 -12.37 -1.78
C GLN A 52 -13.94 -12.23 -0.26
N GLY A 53 -14.20 -11.03 0.29
CA GLY A 53 -14.05 -10.72 1.71
C GLY A 53 -12.72 -10.07 2.10
N ALA A 54 -11.77 -9.90 1.17
CA ALA A 54 -10.60 -9.06 1.40
C ALA A 54 -10.94 -7.59 1.16
N HIS A 55 -10.81 -6.76 2.19
CA HIS A 55 -11.01 -5.31 2.11
C HIS A 55 -9.75 -4.58 2.54
N VAL A 56 -9.33 -3.61 1.72
CA VAL A 56 -8.16 -2.77 2.00
C VAL A 56 -8.67 -1.38 2.34
N ILE A 57 -8.21 -0.83 3.47
CA ILE A 57 -8.53 0.52 3.92
C ILE A 57 -7.21 1.28 3.92
N ILE A 58 -7.15 2.39 3.18
CA ILE A 58 -5.96 3.23 3.08
C ILE A 58 -6.24 4.54 3.82
N GLY A 59 -5.38 4.84 4.79
CA GLY A 59 -5.31 6.15 5.42
C GLY A 59 -4.11 6.91 4.88
N SER A 60 -4.34 8.09 4.34
CA SER A 60 -3.30 8.97 3.82
C SER A 60 -3.24 10.25 4.64
N VAL A 61 -2.03 10.70 4.90
CA VAL A 61 -1.76 11.98 5.55
C VAL A 61 -1.16 12.92 4.52
N PRO A 62 -1.63 14.17 4.42
CA PRO A 62 -1.01 15.13 3.53
C PRO A 62 0.44 15.33 3.98
N LYS A 63 1.37 15.31 3.01
CA LYS A 63 2.73 15.74 3.28
C LYS A 63 2.67 17.13 3.88
N LEU A 64 3.12 17.28 5.12
CA LEU A 64 3.40 18.59 5.68
C LEU A 64 4.45 19.20 4.76
N CYS A 65 4.10 20.26 4.02
CA CYS A 65 5.12 21.09 3.40
C CYS A 65 6.02 21.58 4.54
N CYS A 66 7.26 21.09 4.59
CA CYS A 66 8.31 21.77 5.32
C CYS A 66 8.33 23.19 4.76
N LYS A 67 8.03 24.14 5.63
CA LYS A 67 8.20 25.55 5.32
C LYS A 67 9.70 25.77 5.42
N ASP A 68 10.38 25.67 4.28
CA ASP A 68 11.75 26.16 4.12
C ASP A 68 11.78 27.68 4.31
#